data_AF-A0AA88ZRQ3-F1
#
_entry.id   AF-A0AA88ZRQ3-F1
#
_cell.length_a   1.000
_cell.length_b   1.000
_cell.length_c   1.000
_cell.angle_alpha   90.00
_cell.angle_beta   90.00
_cell.angle_gamma   90.00
#
_symmetry.space_group_name_H-M   'P 1'
#
loop_
_entity.id
_entity.type
_entity.pdbx_description
1 polymer ?
#
loop_
_entity_poly.entity_id
_entity_poly.type
_entity_poly.pdbx_seq_one_letter_code
_entity_poly.pdbx_strand_id
1 'polypeptide(L)'
;MKKFISALAWMFVIITSLCLVFTMLSTCKILNISYFNNYYMFQGSIVITMILWSIKQIPIRNDGWTNSILCMFMGVVTMVFMFMKVY
;
A
#
# COMPACT_ATOMS: atom_id res chain seq x y z
N MET A 1 -17.67 12.87 4.89
CA MET A 1 -16.57 12.47 3.96
C MET A 1 -15.24 12.21 4.66
N LYS A 2 -14.67 13.14 5.43
CA LYS A 2 -13.35 12.96 6.09
C LYS A 2 -13.25 11.69 6.98
N LYS A 3 -14.28 11.39 7.78
CA LYS A 3 -14.34 10.18 8.62
C LYS A 3 -14.37 8.87 7.81
N PHE A 4 -15.10 8.87 6.69
CA PHE A 4 -15.21 7.71 5.80
C PHE A 4 -13.88 7.40 5.12
N ILE A 5 -13.24 8.42 4.53
CA ILE A 5 -11.90 8.28 3.92
C ILE A 5 -10.88 7.83 4.96
N SER A 6 -10.95 8.37 6.19
CA SER A 6 -10.07 7.95 7.27
C SER A 6 -10.27 6.48 7.65
N ALA A 7 -11.52 6.02 7.80
CA ALA A 7 -11.83 4.63 8.10
C ALA A 7 -11.36 3.68 6.99
N LEU A 8 -11.62 4.06 5.72
CA LEU A 8 -11.21 3.28 4.55
C LEU A 8 -9.68 3.18 4.44
N ALA A 9 -8.95 4.28 4.66
CA ALA A 9 -7.49 4.28 4.66
C ALA A 9 -6.90 3.39 5.76
N TRP A 10 -7.48 3.40 6.96
CA TRP A 10 -7.04 2.51 8.05
C TRP A 10 -7.37 1.05 7.77
N MET A 11 -8.52 0.75 7.18
CA MET A 11 -8.86 -0.62 6.74
C MET A 11 -7.83 -1.16 5.74
N PHE A 12 -7.46 -0.35 4.75
CA PHE A 12 -6.46 -0.75 3.75
C PHE A 12 -5.06 -0.95 4.34
N VAL A 13 -4.66 -0.16 5.34
CA VAL A 13 -3.41 -0.40 6.09
C VAL A 13 -3.42 -1.77 6.75
N ILE A 14 -4.54 -2.19 7.35
CA ILE A 14 -4.67 -3.52 7.97
C ILE A 14 -4.54 -4.61 6.91
N ILE A 15 -5.21 -4.44 5.76
CA ILE A 15 -5.13 -5.38 4.64
C ILE A 15 -3.69 -5.50 4.11
N THR A 16 -3.00 -4.38 3.88
CA THR A 16 -1.61 -4.37 3.42
C THR A 16 -0.67 -5.04 4.42
N SER A 17 -0.89 -4.83 5.71
CA SER A 17 -0.13 -5.52 6.77
C SER A 17 -0.34 -7.03 6.73
N LEU A 18 -1.58 -7.49 6.57
CA LEU A 18 -1.88 -8.92 6.38
C LEU A 18 -1.21 -9.49 5.12
N CYS A 19 -1.27 -8.76 3.99
CA CYS A 19 -0.58 -9.15 2.77
C CYS A 19 0.94 -9.26 2.96
N LEU A 20 1.56 -8.36 3.74
CA LEU A 20 2.97 -8.43 4.10
C LEU A 20 3.28 -9.71 4.86
N VAL A 21 2.49 -10.01 5.89
CA VAL A 21 2.65 -11.21 6.71
C VAL A 21 2.53 -12.47 5.84
N PHE A 22 1.48 -12.57 5.01
CA PHE A 22 1.32 -13.72 4.10
C PHE A 22 2.49 -13.86 3.11
N THR A 23 2.97 -12.75 2.57
CA THR A 23 4.13 -12.74 1.65
C THR A 23 5.39 -13.24 2.34
N MET A 24 5.65 -12.82 3.58
CA MET A 24 6.77 -13.31 4.39
C MET A 24 6.64 -14.80 4.70
N LEU A 25 5.44 -15.27 5.10
CA LEU A 25 5.21 -16.70 5.34
C LEU A 25 5.40 -17.55 4.08
N SER A 26 4.99 -17.04 2.91
CA SER A 26 5.22 -17.71 1.63
C SER A 26 6.69 -17.71 1.23
N THR A 27 7.42 -16.62 1.44
CA THR A 27 8.86 -16.53 1.19
C THR A 27 9.64 -17.53 2.06
N CYS A 28 9.25 -17.68 3.32
CA CYS A 28 9.84 -18.65 4.25
C CYS A 28 9.40 -20.11 4.00
N LYS A 29 8.64 -20.39 2.94
CA LYS A 29 8.08 -21.70 2.59
C LYS A 29 7.19 -22.36 3.67
N ILE A 30 6.70 -21.58 4.63
CA ILE A 30 5.80 -22.06 5.70
C ILE A 30 4.41 -22.31 5.12
N LEU A 31 3.95 -21.43 4.22
CA LEU A 31 2.70 -21.55 3.47
C LEU A 31 2.94 -21.17 2.01
N ASN A 32 3.07 -22.17 1.13
CA ASN A 32 3.34 -21.94 -0.29
C ASN A 32 2.06 -21.50 -1.04
N ILE A 33 1.70 -20.23 -0.88
CA ILE A 33 0.57 -19.63 -1.59
C ILE A 33 1.13 -18.96 -2.85
N SER A 34 0.95 -19.60 -4.01
CA SER A 34 1.46 -19.15 -5.32
C SER A 34 1.14 -17.67 -5.63
N TYR A 35 -0.02 -17.18 -5.16
CA TYR A 35 -0.45 -15.79 -5.30
C TYR A 35 0.42 -14.77 -4.56
N PHE A 36 0.99 -15.12 -3.40
CA PHE A 36 1.84 -14.23 -2.62
C PHE A 36 3.33 -14.38 -2.97
N ASN A 37 3.70 -15.48 -3.61
CA ASN A 37 5.08 -15.77 -4.00
C ASN A 37 5.64 -14.78 -5.05
N ASN A 38 4.77 -14.21 -5.90
CA ASN A 38 5.18 -13.24 -6.91
C ASN A 38 5.16 -11.79 -6.41
N TYR A 39 5.00 -11.54 -5.10
CA TYR A 39 4.93 -10.21 -4.46
C TYR A 39 3.86 -9.24 -5.02
N TYR A 40 3.14 -9.61 -6.09
CA TYR A 40 2.23 -8.77 -6.86
C TYR A 40 1.01 -8.35 -6.04
N MET A 41 0.45 -9.27 -5.25
CA MET A 41 -0.65 -8.97 -4.32
C MET A 41 -0.23 -7.95 -3.26
N PHE A 42 0.99 -8.09 -2.74
CA PHE A 42 1.52 -7.17 -1.74
C PHE A 42 1.82 -5.80 -2.32
N GLN A 43 2.54 -5.73 -3.45
CA GLN A 43 2.83 -4.48 -4.17
C GLN A 43 1.54 -3.74 -4.54
N GLY A 44 0.54 -4.45 -5.09
CA GLY A 44 -0.77 -3.87 -5.41
C GLY A 44 -1.48 -3.32 -4.18
N SER A 45 -1.45 -4.04 -3.05
CA SER A 45 -2.03 -3.55 -1.80
C SER A 45 -1.34 -2.28 -1.28
N ILE A 46 -0.01 -2.17 -1.41
CA ILE A 46 0.75 -0.97 -1.02
C ILE A 46 0.34 0.22 -1.88
N VAL A 47 0.24 0.05 -3.19
CA VAL A 47 -0.15 1.12 -4.13
C VAL A 47 -1.51 1.71 -3.74
N ILE A 48 -2.51 0.86 -3.50
CA ILE A 48 -3.86 1.32 -3.12
C ILE A 48 -3.82 2.06 -1.77
N THR A 49 -3.09 1.52 -0.78
CA THR A 49 -2.96 2.13 0.54
C THR A 49 -2.28 3.49 0.49
N MET A 50 -1.21 3.63 -0.31
CA MET A 50 -0.48 4.89 -0.47
C MET A 50 -1.33 5.97 -1.17
N ILE A 51 -2.12 5.61 -2.17
CA ILE A 51 -3.06 6.52 -2.84
C ILE A 51 -4.14 6.99 -1.84
N LEU A 52 -4.75 6.07 -1.09
CA LEU A 52 -5.76 6.40 -0.08
C LEU A 52 -5.22 7.30 1.02
N TRP A 53 -3.98 7.06 1.45
CA TRP A 53 -3.30 7.90 2.43
C TRP A 53 -2.97 9.29 1.91
N SER A 54 -2.53 9.39 0.64
CA SER A 54 -2.30 10.67 -0.02
C SER A 54 -3.59 11.50 -0.03
N ILE A 55 -4.72 10.92 -0.45
CA ILE A 55 -6.04 11.58 -0.47
C ILE A 55 -6.49 11.99 0.93
N LYS A 56 -6.30 11.12 1.93
CA LYS A 56 -6.65 11.39 3.32
C LYS A 56 -5.92 12.62 3.88
N GLN A 57 -4.68 12.87 3.45
CA GLN A 57 -3.85 13.97 3.97
C GLN A 57 -4.14 15.34 3.35
N ILE A 58 -4.66 15.40 2.12
CA ILE A 58 -5.05 16.64 1.43
C ILE A 58 -5.94 17.56 2.32
N PRO A 59 -7.03 17.06 2.95
CA PRO A 59 -7.94 17.91 3.73
C PRO A 59 -7.50 18.15 5.19
N ILE A 60 -6.33 17.66 5.63
CA ILE A 60 -5.89 17.70 7.04
C ILE A 60 -5.00 18.91 7.34
N ARG A 61 -4.28 19.49 6.36
CA ARG A 61 -3.28 20.53 6.67
C ARG A 61 -3.11 21.52 5.52
N ASN A 62 -3.35 22.81 5.79
CA ASN A 62 -3.31 23.90 4.79
C ASN A 62 -1.86 24.16 4.28
N ASP A 63 -0.84 23.93 5.13
CA ASP A 63 0.59 24.13 4.80
C ASP A 63 1.40 22.82 4.70
N GLY A 64 0.73 21.66 4.71
CA GLY A 64 1.38 20.35 4.92
C GLY A 64 1.28 19.38 3.75
N TRP A 65 1.37 19.87 2.51
CA TRP A 65 1.20 19.04 1.30
C TRP A 65 2.34 18.05 1.07
N THR A 66 3.51 18.28 1.70
CA THR A 66 4.71 17.47 1.56
C THR A 66 4.46 16.00 1.87
N ASN A 67 3.67 15.70 2.90
CA ASN A 67 3.39 14.32 3.29
C ASN A 67 2.46 13.61 2.27
N SER A 68 1.49 14.34 1.71
CA SER A 68 0.58 13.80 0.70
C SER A 68 1.33 13.50 -0.60
N ILE A 69 2.26 14.39 -0.98
CA ILE A 69 3.16 14.22 -2.12
C ILE A 69 4.11 13.03 -1.91
N LEU A 70 4.71 12.90 -0.72
CA LEU A 70 5.59 11.77 -0.39
C LEU A 70 4.83 10.44 -0.44
N CYS A 71 3.62 10.37 0.11
CA CYS A 71 2.77 9.18 0.00
C CYS A 71 2.45 8.85 -1.47
N MET A 72 2.15 9.86 -2.28
CA MET A 72 1.86 9.67 -3.70
C MET A 72 3.10 9.19 -4.47
N PHE A 73 4.26 9.77 -4.20
CA PHE A 73 5.54 9.38 -4.77
C PHE A 73 5.89 7.93 -4.43
N MET A 74 5.73 7.52 -3.16
CA MET A 74 5.92 6.12 -2.74
C MET A 74 4.98 5.18 -3.49
N GLY A 75 3.70 5.56 -3.68
CA GLY A 75 2.74 4.78 -4.47
C GLY A 75 3.19 4.62 -5.93
N VAL A 76 3.65 5.70 -6.57
CA VAL A 76 4.15 5.68 -7.96
C VAL A 76 5.41 4.82 -8.10
N VAL A 77 6.37 4.97 -7.19
CA VAL A 77 7.59 4.14 -7.18
C VAL A 77 7.23 2.66 -7.08
N THR A 78 6.29 2.31 -6.21
CA THR A 78 5.82 0.92 -6.06
C THR A 78 5.15 0.41 -7.34
N MET A 79 4.35 1.26 -8.02
CA MET A 79 3.78 0.94 -9.34
C MET A 79 4.86 0.68 -10.39
N VAL A 80 5.91 1.49 -10.44
CA VAL A 80 7.02 1.31 -11.40
C VAL A 80 7.73 -0.02 -11.15
N PHE A 81 8.02 -0.37 -9.91
CA PHE A 81 8.62 -1.67 -9.58
C PHE A 81 7.73 -2.85 -10.01
N MET A 82 6.41 -2.70 -9.86
CA MET A 82 5.43 -3.69 -10.30
C MET A 82 5.42 -3.85 -11.82
N PHE A 83 5.51 -2.77 -12.60
CA PHE A 83 5.62 -2.82 -14.06
C PHE A 83 6.94 -3.42 -14.54
N MET A 84 8.04 -3.14 -13.84
CA MET A 84 9.35 -3.71 -14.11
C MET A 84 9.45 -5.19 -13.74
N LYS A 85 8.40 -5.78 -13.14
CA LYS A 85 8.37 -7.17 -12.66
C LYS A 85 9.56 -7.47 -11.73
N VAL A 86 9.94 -6.48 -10.91
CA VAL A 86 10.94 -6.68 -9.87
C VAL A 86 10.25 -7.41 -8.73
N TYR A 87 10.60 -8.70 -8.58
CA TYR A 87 10.09 -9.62 -7.57
C TYR A 87 11.09 -9.77 -6.44
#